data_AF-A0A8J8A5K7-F1
#
_entry.id   AF-A0A8J8A5K7-F1
#
_cell.length_a   1.000
_cell.length_b   1.000
_cell.length_c   1.000
_cell.angle_alpha   90.00
_cell.angle_beta   90.00
_cell.angle_gamma   90.00
#
_symmetry.space_group_name_H-M   'P 1'
#
loop_
_entity.id
_entity.type
_entity.pdbx_description
1 polymer ?
#
loop_
_entity_poly.entity_id
_entity_poly.type
_entity_poly.pdbx_seq_one_letter_code
_entity_poly.pdbx_strand_id
1 'polypeptide(L)'
;MILILIGVFSEYAGAIMIAVDVSHDEGTVALVTPIIDPMTGNVVAEGIIPTLSWYDWAYFGYDSELEKANVRRLGYTITYEALKDVDILIIGQLREELSPEEIDAIVKWFSEGGKVLWVAGDSDIKDGAYIQDNVNKLLSAIPNVRLRIDYATATDTFSNAGKSVYVAGYVRVDLQTPDASILNQGYQSEVGKVLFHEPGVLAWTDENGKWHPLMAGEIPEGVYRIITTSGNGMIEDNYAPEPMAYRTWEKGLFTLLAVEFVELPNGAESLLIVSAESPYGSPVPIWVNRYGSYLFDGQQFVTNLLRWATLQASKLRPVEETTTTATTTTMTTTTIDTTTESPTTTTLRVTPTTMHDATPLTTTMERSEGIPLWGIGLVGVLLLGAVILAFLMMKER
;
A
#
# COMPACT_ATOMS: atom_id res chain seq x y z
N MET A 1 34.36 13.57 -3.23
CA MET A 1 33.84 12.44 -4.02
C MET A 1 33.24 11.45 -3.03
N ILE A 2 31.93 11.55 -2.81
CA ILE A 2 31.20 10.77 -1.81
C ILE A 2 30.46 9.67 -2.58
N LEU A 3 30.96 8.44 -2.45
CA LEU A 3 30.24 7.23 -2.81
C LEU A 3 29.33 6.90 -1.63
N ILE A 4 28.04 7.20 -1.73
CA ILE A 4 27.02 6.66 -0.82
C ILE A 4 26.50 5.37 -1.43
N LEU A 5 26.52 4.32 -0.61
CA LEU A 5 26.09 2.96 -0.89
C LEU A 5 24.75 2.91 -1.63
N ILE A 6 24.80 2.42 -2.87
CA ILE A 6 23.70 1.68 -3.50
C ILE A 6 24.07 0.21 -3.31
N GLY A 7 23.37 -0.46 -2.40
CA GLY A 7 23.57 -1.85 -2.03
C GLY A 7 22.91 -2.00 -0.67
N VAL A 8 21.67 -2.50 -0.59
CA VAL A 8 21.29 -3.86 -0.95
C VAL A 8 19.83 -3.87 -1.43
N PHE A 9 19.58 -4.10 -2.72
CA PHE A 9 18.32 -4.64 -3.23
C PHE A 9 18.62 -5.31 -4.57
N SER A 10 19.08 -6.56 -4.54
CA SER A 10 19.33 -7.34 -5.77
C SER A 10 18.56 -8.67 -5.82
N GLU A 11 17.54 -8.89 -4.98
CA GLU A 11 16.87 -10.19 -4.93
C GLU A 11 15.32 -10.15 -4.84
N TYR A 12 14.67 -9.12 -5.40
CA TYR A 12 13.26 -9.23 -5.81
C TYR A 12 13.14 -8.81 -7.27
N ALA A 13 13.02 -9.81 -8.15
CA ALA A 13 12.93 -9.62 -9.59
C ALA A 13 11.47 -9.30 -10.00
N GLY A 14 11.05 -8.08 -9.68
CA GLY A 14 9.81 -7.43 -10.12
C GLY A 14 9.82 -5.99 -9.61
N ALA A 15 9.49 -5.02 -10.48
CA ALA A 15 9.29 -3.64 -10.01
C ALA A 15 7.98 -3.59 -9.22
N ILE A 16 8.00 -2.94 -8.04
CA ILE A 16 6.80 -2.77 -7.21
C ILE A 16 5.80 -1.90 -7.97
N MET A 17 4.57 -2.40 -8.11
CA MET A 17 3.50 -1.70 -8.80
C MET A 17 2.65 -0.89 -7.81
N ILE A 18 2.62 0.43 -8.03
CA ILE A 18 1.79 1.37 -7.28
C ILE A 18 0.65 1.85 -8.19
N ALA A 19 -0.59 1.62 -7.75
CA ALA A 19 -1.78 2.18 -8.37
C ALA A 19 -2.30 3.36 -7.56
N VAL A 20 -2.71 4.43 -8.24
CA VAL A 20 -3.43 5.57 -7.64
C VAL A 20 -4.87 5.62 -8.13
N ASP A 21 -5.80 5.99 -7.25
CA ASP A 21 -7.20 6.23 -7.61
C ASP A 21 -7.42 7.69 -8.03
N VAL A 22 -7.89 7.90 -9.25
CA VAL A 22 -8.39 9.21 -9.71
C VAL A 22 -9.81 9.08 -10.29
N SER A 23 -10.51 7.98 -9.99
CA SER A 23 -11.90 7.74 -10.43
C SER A 23 -12.95 8.35 -9.50
N HIS A 24 -12.58 8.74 -8.27
CA HIS A 24 -13.51 9.27 -7.25
C HIS A 24 -13.30 10.76 -6.96
N ASP A 25 -13.14 11.54 -8.03
CA ASP A 25 -13.04 13.01 -8.03
C ASP A 25 -11.86 13.61 -7.22
N GLU A 26 -10.86 12.80 -6.87
CA GLU A 26 -9.58 13.33 -6.40
C GLU A 26 -8.79 13.97 -7.55
N GLY A 27 -8.14 15.10 -7.27
CA GLY A 27 -7.29 15.80 -8.24
C GLY A 27 -5.98 15.05 -8.53
N THR A 28 -5.33 15.38 -9.64
CA THR A 28 -4.06 14.75 -10.06
C THR A 28 -2.82 15.59 -9.77
N VAL A 29 -2.99 16.69 -9.02
CA VAL A 29 -1.89 17.56 -8.57
C VAL A 29 -0.81 16.72 -7.91
N ALA A 30 0.45 17.05 -8.19
CA ALA A 30 1.64 16.34 -7.72
C ALA A 30 1.91 14.98 -8.36
N LEU A 31 1.00 14.33 -9.11
CA LEU A 31 1.29 13.00 -9.66
C LEU A 31 2.38 13.04 -10.74
N VAL A 32 2.17 13.83 -11.79
CA VAL A 32 3.10 13.93 -12.94
C VAL A 32 3.69 15.32 -13.11
N THR A 33 2.85 16.34 -12.99
CA THR A 33 3.24 17.73 -13.22
C THR A 33 3.91 18.29 -11.95
N PRO A 34 5.05 19.00 -12.07
CA PRO A 34 5.67 19.67 -10.93
C PRO A 34 4.72 20.73 -10.36
N ILE A 35 4.74 20.89 -9.04
CA ILE A 35 4.01 21.95 -8.36
C ILE A 35 4.84 23.23 -8.44
N ILE A 36 4.23 24.29 -8.95
CA ILE A 36 4.84 25.60 -9.12
C ILE A 36 4.28 26.56 -8.08
N ASP A 37 5.16 27.28 -7.38
CA ASP A 37 4.75 28.40 -6.53
C ASP A 37 4.24 29.55 -7.42
N PRO A 38 2.96 29.94 -7.34
CA PRO A 38 2.39 30.96 -8.20
C PRO A 38 3.00 32.36 -7.96
N MET A 39 3.59 32.61 -6.79
CA MET A 39 4.21 33.90 -6.48
C MET A 39 5.62 34.02 -7.06
N THR A 40 6.39 32.94 -7.03
CA THR A 40 7.81 32.96 -7.41
C THR A 40 8.09 32.32 -8.78
N GLY A 41 7.17 31.52 -9.29
CA GLY A 41 7.33 30.73 -10.52
C GLY A 41 8.31 29.56 -10.37
N ASN A 42 8.81 29.29 -9.16
CA ASN A 42 9.75 28.20 -8.91
C ASN A 42 9.02 26.88 -8.70
N VAL A 43 9.67 25.78 -9.12
CA VAL A 43 9.24 24.43 -8.75
C VAL A 43 9.40 24.26 -7.23
N VAL A 44 8.31 23.90 -6.56
CA VAL A 44 8.30 23.61 -5.11
C VAL A 44 8.21 22.12 -4.81
N ALA A 45 7.75 21.32 -5.76
CA ALA A 45 7.89 19.88 -5.75
C ALA A 45 7.87 19.35 -7.18
N GLU A 46 8.70 18.34 -7.49
CA GLU A 46 8.60 17.60 -8.75
C GLU A 46 7.39 16.68 -8.71
N GLY A 47 6.95 16.10 -9.83
CA GLY A 47 5.88 15.10 -9.81
C GLY A 47 6.31 13.82 -9.06
N ILE A 48 5.39 13.16 -8.36
CA ILE A 48 5.61 11.90 -7.63
C ILE A 48 6.12 10.81 -8.57
N ILE A 49 5.42 10.58 -9.67
CA ILE A 49 5.72 9.51 -10.64
C ILE A 49 7.13 9.69 -11.25
N PRO A 50 7.51 10.86 -11.81
CA PRO A 50 8.87 11.04 -12.32
C PRO A 50 9.94 10.99 -11.21
N THR A 51 9.64 11.46 -10.00
CA THR A 51 10.58 11.45 -8.86
C THR A 51 10.83 10.03 -8.35
N LEU A 52 9.78 9.21 -8.28
CA LEU A 52 9.79 7.83 -7.78
C LEU A 52 9.75 6.83 -8.94
N SER A 53 10.54 7.09 -9.98
CA SER A 53 10.57 6.33 -11.24
C SER A 53 11.15 4.92 -11.14
N TRP A 54 11.58 4.50 -9.94
CA TRP A 54 11.97 3.12 -9.66
C TRP A 54 10.78 2.22 -9.28
N TYR A 55 9.58 2.78 -9.16
CA TYR A 55 8.33 2.03 -9.08
C TYR A 55 7.62 2.03 -10.43
N ASP A 56 6.87 0.97 -10.69
CA ASP A 56 5.92 0.95 -11.80
C ASP A 56 4.64 1.65 -11.33
N TRP A 57 4.18 2.62 -12.12
CA TRP A 57 3.00 3.43 -11.79
C TRP A 57 1.82 3.10 -12.69
N ALA A 58 0.66 2.97 -12.07
CA ALA A 58 -0.60 2.76 -12.73
C ALA A 58 -1.71 3.60 -12.07
N TYR A 59 -2.87 3.72 -12.72
CA TYR A 59 -3.99 4.49 -12.17
C TYR A 59 -5.37 3.95 -12.59
N PHE A 60 -6.38 4.23 -11.76
CA PHE A 60 -7.80 4.04 -12.07
C PHE A 60 -8.47 5.37 -12.40
N GLY A 61 -9.46 5.36 -13.28
CA GLY A 61 -10.16 6.57 -13.74
C GLY A 61 -9.58 7.12 -15.04
N TYR A 62 -9.81 8.41 -15.28
CA TYR A 62 -9.32 9.09 -16.49
C TYR A 62 -8.74 10.45 -16.13
N ASP A 63 -7.49 10.67 -16.54
CA ASP A 63 -6.84 11.97 -16.48
C ASP A 63 -5.93 12.13 -17.71
N SER A 64 -6.03 13.29 -18.38
CA SER A 64 -5.32 13.51 -19.64
C SER A 64 -3.82 13.76 -19.46
N GLU A 65 -3.37 14.22 -18.30
CA GLU A 65 -1.95 14.41 -17.99
C GLU A 65 -1.28 13.06 -17.73
N LEU A 66 -1.94 12.17 -16.99
CA LEU A 66 -1.48 10.79 -16.77
C LEU A 66 -1.38 10.01 -18.09
N GLU A 67 -2.37 10.13 -18.99
CA GLU A 67 -2.31 9.50 -20.32
C GLU A 67 -1.14 10.06 -21.17
N LYS A 68 -0.94 11.39 -21.18
CA LYS A 68 0.18 12.02 -21.90
C LYS A 68 1.54 11.63 -21.33
N ALA A 69 1.61 11.41 -20.01
CA ALA A 69 2.79 10.92 -19.32
C ALA A 69 3.01 9.40 -19.48
N ASN A 70 2.12 8.71 -20.22
CA ASN A 70 2.19 7.27 -20.48
C ASN A 70 2.17 6.42 -19.19
N VAL A 71 1.44 6.88 -18.17
CA VAL A 71 1.16 6.08 -16.96
C VAL A 71 0.15 4.99 -17.32
N ARG A 72 0.30 3.78 -16.80
CA ARG A 72 -0.57 2.65 -17.15
C ARG A 72 -1.97 2.85 -16.56
N ARG A 73 -2.99 3.01 -17.40
CA ARG A 73 -4.39 2.97 -16.95
C ARG A 73 -4.84 1.53 -16.70
N LEU A 74 -5.39 1.24 -15.52
CA LEU A 74 -5.87 -0.09 -15.13
C LEU A 74 -7.36 -0.30 -15.42
N GLY A 75 -8.13 0.79 -15.44
CA GLY A 75 -9.58 0.75 -15.67
C GLY A 75 -10.21 2.09 -15.34
N TYR A 76 -11.51 2.22 -15.60
CA TYR A 76 -12.28 3.40 -15.19
C TYR A 76 -12.73 3.34 -13.73
N THR A 77 -12.84 2.14 -13.18
CA THR A 77 -13.24 1.85 -11.80
C THR A 77 -12.30 0.80 -11.22
N ILE A 78 -12.28 0.68 -9.90
CA ILE A 78 -11.43 -0.30 -9.21
C ILE A 78 -12.06 -1.70 -9.37
N THR A 79 -11.26 -2.67 -9.84
CA THR A 79 -11.73 -4.06 -9.96
C THR A 79 -10.67 -5.02 -9.46
N TYR A 80 -11.10 -6.16 -8.94
CA TYR A 80 -10.18 -7.17 -8.42
C TYR A 80 -9.18 -7.65 -9.49
N GLU A 81 -9.66 -7.89 -10.72
CA GLU A 81 -8.82 -8.33 -11.83
C GLU A 81 -7.72 -7.32 -12.17
N ALA A 82 -8.02 -6.03 -12.09
CA ALA A 82 -7.06 -4.97 -12.33
C ALA A 82 -6.06 -4.77 -11.18
N LEU A 83 -6.43 -5.17 -9.95
CA LEU A 83 -5.59 -5.06 -8.75
C LEU A 83 -4.62 -6.23 -8.54
N LYS A 84 -4.75 -7.36 -9.27
CA LYS A 84 -3.93 -8.57 -9.03
C LYS A 84 -2.42 -8.31 -9.00
N ASP A 85 -1.94 -7.53 -9.96
CA ASP A 85 -0.51 -7.21 -10.11
C ASP A 85 -0.12 -5.93 -9.33
N VAL A 86 -1.04 -5.33 -8.57
CA VAL A 86 -0.80 -4.13 -7.77
C VAL A 86 -0.32 -4.54 -6.37
N ASP A 87 0.77 -3.94 -5.93
CA ASP A 87 1.34 -4.14 -4.59
C ASP A 87 0.85 -3.07 -3.61
N ILE A 88 0.73 -1.83 -4.09
CA ILE A 88 0.30 -0.67 -3.32
C ILE A 88 -0.86 0.01 -4.03
N LEU A 89 -1.99 0.17 -3.34
CA LEU A 89 -3.10 1.01 -3.78
C LEU A 89 -3.14 2.27 -2.93
N ILE A 90 -3.07 3.44 -3.56
CA ILE A 90 -3.24 4.74 -2.92
C ILE A 90 -4.58 5.32 -3.37
N ILE A 91 -5.47 5.50 -2.42
CA ILE A 91 -6.73 6.22 -2.57
C ILE A 91 -6.55 7.55 -1.85
N GLY A 92 -6.59 8.65 -2.62
CA GLY A 92 -6.62 10.00 -2.07
C GLY A 92 -7.93 10.29 -1.33
N GLN A 93 -8.43 11.51 -1.43
CA GLN A 93 -9.71 11.89 -0.85
C GLN A 93 -10.86 11.30 -1.68
N LEU A 94 -11.70 10.48 -1.05
CA LEU A 94 -12.91 9.93 -1.66
C LEU A 94 -14.04 10.98 -1.73
N ARG A 95 -13.96 11.86 -2.73
CA ARG A 95 -14.99 12.87 -3.04
C ARG A 95 -16.23 12.28 -3.72
N GLU A 96 -16.15 11.03 -4.14
CA GLU A 96 -17.29 10.18 -4.50
C GLU A 96 -17.21 8.87 -3.71
N GLU A 97 -18.38 8.27 -3.45
CA GLU A 97 -18.47 7.00 -2.75
C GLU A 97 -18.04 5.84 -3.65
N LEU A 98 -17.18 4.95 -3.13
CA LEU A 98 -16.84 3.69 -3.78
C LEU A 98 -18.10 2.81 -3.92
N SER A 99 -18.28 2.20 -5.09
CA SER A 99 -19.35 1.21 -5.25
C SER A 99 -19.12 -0.02 -4.36
N PRO A 100 -20.18 -0.76 -3.99
CA PRO A 100 -20.03 -2.03 -3.27
C PRO A 100 -19.07 -3.00 -3.97
N GLU A 101 -19.09 -3.06 -5.31
CA GLU A 101 -18.21 -3.90 -6.10
C GLU A 101 -16.73 -3.48 -6.00
N GLU A 102 -16.46 -2.18 -5.90
CA GLU A 102 -15.10 -1.65 -5.68
C GLU A 102 -14.60 -1.95 -4.27
N ILE A 103 -15.45 -1.77 -3.26
CA ILE A 103 -15.14 -2.14 -1.88
C ILE A 103 -14.81 -3.64 -1.80
N ASP A 104 -15.65 -4.50 -2.38
CA ASP A 104 -15.41 -5.95 -2.42
C ASP A 104 -14.10 -6.30 -3.14
N ALA A 105 -13.79 -5.61 -4.23
CA ALA A 105 -12.54 -5.77 -4.96
C ALA A 105 -11.32 -5.41 -4.09
N ILE A 106 -11.36 -4.28 -3.39
CA ILE A 106 -10.29 -3.82 -2.51
C ILE A 106 -10.13 -4.78 -1.33
N VAL A 107 -11.22 -5.16 -0.66
CA VAL A 107 -11.20 -6.09 0.47
C VAL A 107 -10.60 -7.43 0.04
N LYS A 108 -11.03 -7.96 -1.11
CA LYS A 108 -10.51 -9.22 -1.64
C LYS A 108 -9.03 -9.14 -1.96
N TRP A 109 -8.59 -8.09 -2.64
CA TRP A 109 -7.18 -7.87 -2.97
C TRP A 109 -6.32 -7.71 -1.71
N PHE A 110 -6.76 -6.90 -0.75
CA PHE A 110 -6.05 -6.68 0.51
C PHE A 110 -5.95 -7.95 1.35
N SER A 111 -6.92 -8.86 1.22
CA SER A 111 -6.96 -10.17 1.89
C SER A 111 -5.96 -11.19 1.35
N GLU A 112 -5.26 -10.92 0.24
CA GLU A 112 -4.21 -11.81 -0.29
C GLU A 112 -2.93 -11.78 0.54
N GLY A 113 -2.77 -10.77 1.41
CA GLY A 113 -1.55 -10.54 2.19
C GLY A 113 -0.46 -9.85 1.39
N GLY A 114 0.50 -9.25 2.09
CA GLY A 114 1.62 -8.53 1.48
C GLY A 114 1.22 -7.29 0.68
N LYS A 115 -0.01 -6.79 0.83
CA LYS A 115 -0.51 -5.60 0.15
C LYS A 115 -0.38 -4.36 1.04
N VAL A 116 -0.28 -3.19 0.40
CA VAL A 116 -0.32 -1.89 1.09
C VAL A 116 -1.50 -1.07 0.59
N LEU A 117 -2.44 -0.76 1.47
CA LEU A 117 -3.53 0.15 1.18
C LEU A 117 -3.26 1.49 1.89
N TRP A 118 -3.15 2.57 1.13
CA TRP A 118 -3.11 3.93 1.66
C TRP A 118 -4.42 4.64 1.33
N VAL A 119 -5.21 4.99 2.34
CA VAL A 119 -6.44 5.77 2.17
C VAL A 119 -6.32 7.12 2.89
N ALA A 120 -6.68 8.20 2.21
CA ALA A 120 -6.71 9.54 2.80
C ALA A 120 -8.15 10.02 3.01
N GLY A 121 -8.43 10.64 4.16
CA GLY A 121 -9.69 11.34 4.41
C GLY A 121 -9.43 12.68 5.07
N ASP A 122 -9.45 13.70 4.22
CA ASP A 122 -9.36 15.09 4.64
C ASP A 122 -10.70 15.57 5.25
N SER A 123 -10.65 16.62 6.07
CA SER A 123 -11.81 17.28 6.65
C SER A 123 -12.29 18.49 5.86
N ASP A 124 -11.58 18.94 4.82
CA ASP A 124 -11.96 19.99 3.84
C ASP A 124 -13.32 20.65 4.18
N ILE A 125 -13.28 21.68 5.04
CA ILE A 125 -14.21 21.93 6.17
C ILE A 125 -15.71 21.77 5.89
N LYS A 126 -16.16 22.06 4.66
CA LYS A 126 -17.57 22.02 4.27
C LYS A 126 -18.04 20.62 3.84
N ASP A 127 -17.17 19.86 3.20
CA ASP A 127 -17.48 18.54 2.63
C ASP A 127 -16.70 17.41 3.37
N GLY A 128 -15.91 17.76 4.39
CA GLY A 128 -15.10 16.84 5.18
C GLY A 128 -15.84 15.64 5.74
N ALA A 129 -16.99 15.88 6.38
CA ALA A 129 -17.79 14.79 6.95
C ALA A 129 -18.16 13.73 5.91
N TYR A 130 -18.43 14.15 4.67
CA TYR A 130 -18.76 13.25 3.58
C TYR A 130 -17.55 12.44 3.12
N ILE A 131 -16.39 13.10 2.95
CA ILE A 131 -15.13 12.43 2.60
C ILE A 131 -14.73 11.42 3.69
N GLN A 132 -14.81 11.84 4.96
CA GLN A 132 -14.51 11.01 6.14
C GLN A 132 -15.46 9.81 6.24
N ASP A 133 -16.76 10.00 5.99
CA ASP A 133 -17.75 8.91 5.94
C ASP A 133 -17.42 7.89 4.84
N ASN A 134 -17.11 8.36 3.62
CA ASN A 134 -16.72 7.49 2.51
C ASN A 134 -15.47 6.65 2.85
N VAL A 135 -14.46 7.27 3.46
CA VAL A 135 -13.26 6.55 3.92
C VAL A 135 -13.63 5.55 5.02
N ASN A 136 -14.41 5.95 6.02
CA ASN A 136 -14.80 5.09 7.13
C ASN A 136 -15.66 3.90 6.68
N LYS A 137 -16.45 4.02 5.61
CA LYS A 137 -17.18 2.91 4.99
C LYS A 137 -16.22 1.85 4.43
N LEU A 138 -15.20 2.28 3.67
CA LEU A 138 -14.16 1.37 3.18
C LEU A 138 -13.41 0.71 4.34
N LEU A 139 -12.93 1.50 5.31
CA LEU A 139 -12.20 0.99 6.48
C LEU A 139 -13.03 0.01 7.31
N SER A 140 -14.34 0.21 7.39
CA SER A 140 -15.25 -0.69 8.11
C SER A 140 -15.59 -1.97 7.35
N ALA A 141 -15.43 -1.99 6.03
CA ALA A 141 -15.63 -3.18 5.22
C ALA A 141 -14.45 -4.17 5.31
N ILE A 142 -13.25 -3.69 5.65
CA ILE A 142 -12.06 -4.53 5.78
C ILE A 142 -12.07 -5.20 7.17
N PRO A 143 -12.02 -6.55 7.25
CA PRO A 143 -12.00 -7.25 8.53
C PRO A 143 -10.79 -6.83 9.39
N ASN A 144 -11.01 -6.77 10.70
CA ASN A 144 -10.00 -6.48 11.73
C ASN A 144 -9.32 -5.10 11.66
N VAL A 145 -9.71 -4.23 10.71
CA VAL A 145 -9.23 -2.84 10.65
C VAL A 145 -9.89 -1.99 11.74
N ARG A 146 -9.05 -1.35 12.55
CA ARG A 146 -9.50 -0.51 13.69
C ARG A 146 -9.35 0.97 13.41
N LEU A 147 -8.39 1.39 12.58
CA LEU A 147 -8.20 2.81 12.25
C LEU A 147 -9.46 3.42 11.64
N ARG A 148 -9.76 4.66 12.02
CA ARG A 148 -10.85 5.49 11.49
C ARG A 148 -10.40 6.93 11.37
N ILE A 149 -11.16 7.72 10.62
CA ILE A 149 -11.02 9.17 10.59
C ILE A 149 -12.23 9.76 11.32
N ASP A 150 -11.99 10.47 12.41
CA ASP A 150 -13.08 11.07 13.17
C ASP A 150 -13.70 12.23 12.39
N TYR A 151 -14.97 12.53 12.68
CA TYR A 151 -15.73 13.61 12.06
C TYR A 151 -15.33 14.97 12.66
N ALA A 152 -14.06 15.31 12.53
CA ALA A 152 -13.48 16.52 13.10
C ALA A 152 -12.28 17.00 12.28
N THR A 153 -11.96 18.28 12.42
CA THR A 153 -10.77 18.91 11.84
C THR A 153 -9.69 19.08 12.92
N ALA A 154 -8.46 18.64 12.64
CA ALA A 154 -7.32 18.99 13.46
C ALA A 154 -6.72 20.32 12.99
N THR A 155 -6.53 21.25 13.93
CA THR A 155 -5.83 22.52 13.69
C THR A 155 -4.61 22.65 14.60
N ASP A 156 -3.70 23.54 14.28
CA ASP A 156 -2.55 23.87 15.12
C ASP A 156 -2.24 25.37 15.04
N THR A 157 -2.48 26.09 16.13
CA THR A 157 -2.29 27.55 16.18
C THR A 157 -0.82 27.98 16.19
N PHE A 158 0.11 27.05 16.44
CA PHE A 158 1.54 27.33 16.55
C PHE A 158 2.35 26.77 15.39
N SER A 159 2.12 25.51 15.02
CA SER A 159 2.82 24.81 13.95
C SER A 159 1.95 24.75 12.70
N ASN A 160 1.95 25.83 11.94
CA ASN A 160 1.13 25.95 10.73
C ASN A 160 1.78 26.80 9.63
N ALA A 161 1.15 26.79 8.45
CA ALA A 161 1.52 27.53 7.26
C ALA A 161 0.67 28.81 7.06
N GLY A 162 0.52 29.61 8.12
CA GLY A 162 -0.15 30.92 8.07
C GLY A 162 -1.62 30.91 8.47
N LYS A 163 -2.26 29.74 8.56
CA LYS A 163 -3.59 29.53 9.15
C LYS A 163 -3.56 28.29 10.03
N SER A 164 -4.32 28.24 11.13
CA SER A 164 -4.33 27.10 12.05
C SER A 164 -4.71 25.77 11.38
N VAL A 165 -5.53 25.82 10.34
CA VAL A 165 -5.95 24.66 9.55
C VAL A 165 -4.89 24.18 8.55
N TYR A 166 -3.83 24.95 8.27
CA TYR A 166 -2.72 24.54 7.40
C TYR A 166 -1.60 23.94 8.26
N VAL A 167 -1.88 22.77 8.81
CA VAL A 167 -1.08 22.18 9.89
C VAL A 167 0.28 21.72 9.37
N ALA A 168 1.35 22.18 10.03
CA ALA A 168 2.68 21.64 9.85
C ALA A 168 2.86 20.42 10.77
N GLY A 169 2.47 19.24 10.25
CA GLY A 169 2.51 17.96 10.93
C GLY A 169 3.96 17.49 11.13
N TYR A 170 4.28 17.03 12.33
CA TYR A 170 5.60 16.51 12.67
C TYR A 170 5.67 15.02 12.42
N VAL A 171 6.67 14.56 11.69
CA VAL A 171 7.01 13.14 11.57
C VAL A 171 7.56 12.66 12.92
N ARG A 172 6.67 12.16 13.78
CA ARG A 172 6.95 11.64 15.13
C ARG A 172 6.50 10.20 15.19
N VAL A 173 7.34 9.34 14.65
CA VAL A 173 7.13 7.90 14.59
C VAL A 173 7.16 7.31 15.99
N ASP A 174 6.14 6.53 16.36
CA ASP A 174 6.12 5.81 17.63
C ASP A 174 7.35 4.89 17.75
N LEU A 175 7.96 4.83 18.93
CA LEU A 175 9.25 4.17 19.15
C LEU A 175 9.28 2.68 18.80
N GLN A 176 8.13 2.02 18.88
CA GLN A 176 7.99 0.58 18.60
C GLN A 176 7.71 0.28 17.12
N THR A 177 7.61 1.31 16.27
CA THR A 177 7.38 1.12 14.83
C THR A 177 8.56 0.33 14.23
N PRO A 178 8.32 -0.81 13.57
CA PRO A 178 9.38 -1.59 12.93
C PRO A 178 10.17 -0.73 11.94
N ASP A 179 11.51 -0.86 11.90
CA ASP A 179 12.39 -0.13 10.97
C ASP A 179 12.15 1.41 10.90
N ALA A 180 11.76 2.03 12.02
CA ALA A 180 11.44 3.46 12.13
C ALA A 180 12.54 4.41 11.64
N SER A 181 13.78 3.94 11.51
CA SER A 181 14.90 4.73 10.99
C SER A 181 14.69 5.15 9.53
N ILE A 182 14.01 4.33 8.71
CA ILE A 182 13.69 4.67 7.31
C ILE A 182 12.75 5.87 7.26
N LEU A 183 11.75 5.88 8.14
CA LEU A 183 10.76 6.96 8.25
C LEU A 183 11.33 8.26 8.80
N ASN A 184 12.52 8.26 9.43
CA ASN A 184 13.13 9.44 10.05
C ASN A 184 14.34 9.99 9.28
N GLN A 185 14.57 9.55 8.04
CA GLN A 185 15.79 9.85 7.30
C GLN A 185 15.68 11.09 6.40
N GLY A 186 16.72 11.93 6.42
CA GLY A 186 16.97 12.90 5.35
C GLY A 186 16.17 14.19 5.40
N TYR A 187 15.51 14.48 6.52
CA TYR A 187 14.74 15.71 6.70
C TYR A 187 15.63 16.96 6.85
N GLN A 188 15.06 18.13 6.50
CA GLN A 188 15.75 19.42 6.60
C GLN A 188 16.07 19.83 8.05
N SER A 189 15.39 19.24 9.02
CA SER A 189 15.61 19.45 10.44
C SER A 189 15.60 18.12 11.20
N GLU A 190 15.88 18.15 12.50
CA GLU A 190 15.90 16.95 13.36
C GLU A 190 14.58 16.17 13.32
N VAL A 191 13.46 16.88 13.15
CA VAL A 191 12.13 16.28 13.00
C VAL A 191 11.53 16.74 11.68
N GLY A 192 11.16 15.80 10.82
CA GLY A 192 10.53 16.11 9.53
C GLY A 192 9.20 16.83 9.72
N LYS A 193 8.89 17.74 8.81
CA LYS A 193 7.60 18.44 8.78
C LYS A 193 6.93 18.29 7.43
N VAL A 194 5.65 17.93 7.42
CA VAL A 194 4.86 17.89 6.19
C VAL A 194 3.58 18.70 6.37
N LEU A 195 3.04 19.20 5.26
CA LEU A 195 1.83 20.00 5.27
C LEU A 195 0.61 19.10 5.21
N PHE A 196 -0.36 19.39 6.07
CA PHE A 196 -1.72 18.88 6.03
C PHE A 196 -2.66 20.07 5.85
N HIS A 197 -3.47 20.08 4.79
CA HIS A 197 -4.34 21.20 4.45
C HIS A 197 -5.76 20.91 4.93
N GLU A 198 -6.17 21.55 6.02
CA GLU A 198 -7.49 21.36 6.66
C GLU A 198 -7.77 19.93 7.16
N PRO A 199 -6.79 19.24 7.78
CA PRO A 199 -6.85 17.79 7.96
C PRO A 199 -7.96 17.32 8.89
N GLY A 200 -8.42 16.10 8.63
CA GLY A 200 -9.10 15.28 9.63
C GLY A 200 -8.24 14.95 10.85
N VAL A 201 -8.76 14.05 11.69
CA VAL A 201 -8.01 13.48 12.81
C VAL A 201 -8.27 11.99 12.90
N LEU A 202 -7.22 11.20 13.16
CA LEU A 202 -7.35 9.75 13.23
C LEU A 202 -7.85 9.31 14.60
N ALA A 203 -8.73 8.32 14.58
CA ALA A 203 -9.24 7.60 15.74
C ALA A 203 -9.06 6.08 15.53
N TRP A 204 -9.49 5.29 16.50
CA TRP A 204 -9.63 3.84 16.34
C TRP A 204 -10.91 3.33 16.99
N THR A 205 -11.42 2.20 16.51
CA THR A 205 -12.59 1.51 17.08
C THR A 205 -12.19 0.24 17.81
N ASP A 206 -12.75 0.02 19.00
CA ASP A 206 -12.62 -1.25 19.70
C ASP A 206 -13.55 -2.34 19.13
N GLU A 207 -13.45 -3.55 19.68
CA GLU A 207 -14.26 -4.71 19.27
C GLU A 207 -15.78 -4.50 19.44
N ASN A 208 -16.20 -3.52 20.26
CA ASN A 208 -17.60 -3.16 20.45
C ASN A 208 -18.06 -2.03 19.51
N GLY A 209 -17.20 -1.58 18.60
CA GLY A 209 -17.44 -0.46 17.70
C GLY A 209 -17.40 0.91 18.40
N LYS A 210 -16.88 0.98 19.63
CA LYS A 210 -16.72 2.26 20.32
C LYS A 210 -15.47 2.96 19.80
N TRP A 211 -15.61 4.25 19.50
CA TRP A 211 -14.54 5.10 19.02
C TRP A 211 -13.67 5.60 20.19
N HIS A 212 -12.37 5.63 19.95
CA HIS A 212 -11.36 6.09 20.90
C HIS A 212 -10.35 7.01 20.20
N PRO A 213 -9.90 8.08 20.88
CA PRO A 213 -8.80 8.91 20.40
C PRO A 213 -7.55 8.09 20.07
N LEU A 214 -6.95 8.31 18.91
CA LEU A 214 -5.61 7.82 18.61
C LEU A 214 -4.59 8.87 19.04
N MET A 215 -4.27 8.91 20.33
CA MET A 215 -3.27 9.82 20.91
C MET A 215 -2.41 9.10 21.94
N ALA A 216 -1.61 9.84 22.73
CA ALA A 216 -0.82 9.23 23.79
C ALA A 216 -1.73 8.50 24.79
N GLY A 217 -1.43 7.24 25.08
CA GLY A 217 -2.26 6.39 25.94
C GLY A 217 -2.40 5.00 25.35
N GLU A 218 -3.63 4.49 25.32
CA GLU A 218 -3.98 3.23 24.70
C GLU A 218 -3.89 3.34 23.17
N ILE A 219 -2.94 2.59 22.60
CA ILE A 219 -2.77 2.44 21.16
C ILE A 219 -2.93 0.94 20.87
N PRO A 220 -3.82 0.55 19.94
CA PRO A 220 -4.03 -0.86 19.63
C PRO A 220 -2.73 -1.52 19.13
N GLU A 221 -2.52 -2.79 19.49
CA GLU A 221 -1.36 -3.55 18.99
C GLU A 221 -1.34 -3.58 17.46
N GLY A 222 -0.16 -3.38 16.85
CA GLY A 222 -0.01 -3.30 15.40
C GLY A 222 -0.37 -1.93 14.81
N VAL A 223 -0.86 -0.98 15.61
CA VAL A 223 -1.08 0.42 15.19
C VAL A 223 0.09 1.29 15.62
N TYR A 224 0.59 2.13 14.70
CA TYR A 224 1.68 3.07 14.97
C TYR A 224 1.37 4.44 14.40
N ARG A 225 1.55 5.48 15.22
CA ARG A 225 1.41 6.88 14.78
C ARG A 225 2.70 7.31 14.11
N ILE A 226 2.56 7.99 12.97
CA ILE A 226 3.69 8.44 12.15
C ILE A 226 3.77 9.96 12.14
N ILE A 227 2.63 10.64 11.98
CA ILE A 227 2.57 12.10 11.96
C ILE A 227 1.54 12.61 12.96
N THR A 228 1.93 13.65 13.70
CA THR A 228 1.07 14.31 14.68
C THR A 228 1.11 15.82 14.53
N THR A 229 0.11 16.51 15.08
CA THR A 229 0.20 17.96 15.35
C THR A 229 1.34 18.28 16.33
N SER A 230 1.58 19.56 16.62
CA SER A 230 2.30 19.94 17.84
C SER A 230 1.43 19.71 19.08
N GLY A 231 1.97 19.95 20.28
CA GLY A 231 1.18 19.95 21.51
C GLY A 231 0.18 21.12 21.63
N ASN A 232 0.19 22.07 20.68
CA ASN A 232 -0.79 23.15 20.55
C ASN A 232 -1.89 22.82 19.53
N GLY A 233 -2.00 21.54 19.13
CA GLY A 233 -3.09 21.08 18.31
C GLY A 233 -4.43 21.33 18.99
N MET A 234 -5.48 21.53 18.19
CA MET A 234 -6.84 21.71 18.67
C MET A 234 -7.83 21.04 17.72
N ILE A 235 -8.84 20.38 18.27
CA ILE A 235 -9.96 19.84 17.49
C ILE A 235 -10.95 20.97 17.22
N GLU A 236 -11.21 21.24 15.96
CA GLU A 236 -12.29 22.09 15.51
C GLU A 236 -13.35 21.21 14.83
N ASP A 237 -14.60 21.51 15.11
CA ASP A 237 -15.74 20.94 14.42
C ASP A 237 -16.73 22.09 14.21
N ASN A 238 -17.08 22.30 12.95
CA ASN A 238 -18.00 23.34 12.52
C ASN A 238 -19.25 22.75 11.87
N TYR A 239 -19.33 21.43 11.65
CA TYR A 239 -20.35 20.78 10.84
C TYR A 239 -20.67 19.36 11.32
N ALA A 240 -21.96 19.02 11.36
CA ALA A 240 -22.40 17.66 11.70
C ALA A 240 -21.86 16.60 10.72
N PRO A 241 -21.67 15.34 11.16
CA PRO A 241 -21.96 14.81 12.49
C PRO A 241 -20.92 15.22 13.54
N GLU A 242 -21.29 15.15 14.82
CA GLU A 242 -20.34 15.43 15.91
C GLU A 242 -19.19 14.40 15.91
N PRO A 243 -17.97 14.80 16.33
CA PRO A 243 -16.86 13.89 16.54
C PRO A 243 -17.24 12.72 17.45
N MET A 244 -16.83 11.52 17.08
CA MET A 244 -17.14 10.26 17.74
C MET A 244 -16.08 9.87 18.78
N ALA A 245 -14.82 10.25 18.56
CA ALA A 245 -13.70 9.96 19.44
C ALA A 245 -13.26 11.19 20.25
N TYR A 246 -13.22 12.35 19.62
CA TYR A 246 -12.68 13.59 20.17
C TYR A 246 -13.76 14.54 20.68
N ARG A 247 -13.36 15.65 21.30
CA ARG A 247 -14.26 16.75 21.66
C ARG A 247 -13.86 18.03 20.95
N THR A 248 -14.84 18.80 20.49
CA THR A 248 -14.59 20.14 19.96
C THR A 248 -13.86 21.00 21.00
N TRP A 249 -12.86 21.74 20.55
CA TRP A 249 -11.94 22.56 21.35
C TRP A 249 -11.00 21.80 22.28
N GLU A 250 -10.95 20.46 22.18
CA GLU A 250 -9.93 19.67 22.83
C GLU A 250 -8.55 20.07 22.32
N LYS A 251 -7.60 20.27 23.24
CA LYS A 251 -6.22 20.61 22.91
C LYS A 251 -5.31 19.42 23.17
N GLY A 252 -4.34 19.21 22.30
CA GLY A 252 -3.42 18.11 22.46
C GLY A 252 -2.52 17.86 21.26
N LEU A 253 -1.94 16.67 21.29
CA LEU A 253 -1.12 16.13 20.22
C LEU A 253 -1.96 15.07 19.50
N PHE A 254 -2.47 15.44 18.33
CA PHE A 254 -3.42 14.66 17.55
C PHE A 254 -2.73 13.94 16.40
N THR A 255 -3.20 12.74 16.07
CA THR A 255 -2.62 11.92 15.01
C THR A 255 -3.22 12.31 13.66
N LEU A 256 -2.36 12.59 12.69
CA LEU A 256 -2.72 12.97 11.32
C LEU A 256 -2.38 11.86 10.31
N LEU A 257 -1.44 10.97 10.64
CA LEU A 257 -1.15 9.78 9.84
C LEU A 257 -0.73 8.64 10.77
N ALA A 258 -1.34 7.48 10.57
CA ALA A 258 -1.01 6.25 11.26
C ALA A 258 -0.99 5.07 10.30
N VAL A 259 -0.39 3.99 10.76
CA VAL A 259 -0.35 2.71 10.04
C VAL A 259 -0.89 1.61 10.94
N GLU A 260 -1.47 0.59 10.33
CA GLU A 260 -1.97 -0.60 11.01
C GLU A 260 -1.49 -1.86 10.27
N PHE A 261 -0.79 -2.74 10.98
CA PHE A 261 -0.55 -4.10 10.53
C PHE A 261 -1.83 -4.89 10.77
N VAL A 262 -2.50 -5.29 9.69
CA VAL A 262 -3.81 -5.93 9.76
C VAL A 262 -3.63 -7.43 9.56
N GLU A 263 -3.96 -8.21 10.58
CA GLU A 263 -4.10 -9.67 10.44
C GLU A 263 -5.51 -9.98 9.95
N LEU A 264 -5.61 -10.66 8.82
CA LEU A 264 -6.87 -10.98 8.15
C LEU A 264 -7.42 -12.33 8.64
N PRO A 265 -8.73 -12.60 8.51
CA PRO A 265 -9.35 -13.85 8.98
C PRO A 265 -8.75 -15.14 8.40
N ASN A 266 -8.10 -15.04 7.24
CA ASN A 266 -7.41 -16.15 6.58
C ASN A 266 -5.94 -16.32 7.02
N GLY A 267 -5.47 -15.56 8.03
CA GLY A 267 -4.11 -15.60 8.56
C GLY A 267 -3.08 -14.82 7.74
N ALA A 268 -3.49 -14.21 6.62
CA ALA A 268 -2.65 -13.30 5.86
C ALA A 268 -2.51 -11.96 6.58
N GLU A 269 -1.45 -11.22 6.28
CA GLU A 269 -1.22 -9.89 6.83
C GLU A 269 -1.01 -8.87 5.73
N SER A 270 -1.63 -7.69 5.87
CA SER A 270 -1.45 -6.56 4.97
C SER A 270 -1.26 -5.26 5.77
N LEU A 271 -0.71 -4.24 5.13
CA LEU A 271 -0.40 -2.96 5.76
C LEU A 271 -1.42 -1.89 5.34
N LEU A 272 -2.10 -1.30 6.31
CA LEU A 272 -2.96 -0.14 6.10
C LEU A 272 -2.22 1.14 6.50
N ILE A 273 -2.31 2.17 5.66
CA ILE A 273 -1.89 3.54 5.95
C ILE A 273 -3.14 4.42 5.88
N VAL A 274 -3.43 5.14 6.96
CA VAL A 274 -4.53 6.11 6.99
C VAL A 274 -3.94 7.49 7.22
N SER A 275 -4.33 8.46 6.40
CA SER A 275 -3.89 9.84 6.55
C SER A 275 -5.04 10.83 6.49
N ALA A 276 -4.91 11.91 7.25
CA ALA A 276 -5.85 13.02 7.29
C ALA A 276 -5.63 14.04 6.15
N GLU A 277 -4.77 13.71 5.19
CA GLU A 277 -4.49 14.46 3.95
C GLU A 277 -3.96 13.47 2.91
N SER A 278 -4.22 13.73 1.63
CA SER A 278 -3.75 12.92 0.53
C SER A 278 -2.28 13.19 0.16
N PRO A 279 -1.51 12.18 -0.29
CA PRO A 279 -0.18 12.41 -0.85
C PRO A 279 -0.20 13.14 -2.20
N TYR A 280 -1.32 13.17 -2.90
CA TYR A 280 -1.51 13.89 -4.16
C TYR A 280 -2.90 14.55 -4.21
N GLY A 281 -3.13 15.42 -5.18
CA GLY A 281 -4.45 16.01 -5.38
C GLY A 281 -4.72 17.29 -4.59
N SER A 282 -5.96 17.45 -4.10
CA SER A 282 -6.60 18.72 -3.73
C SER A 282 -5.72 19.66 -2.88
N PRO A 283 -5.82 20.98 -3.13
CA PRO A 283 -4.87 21.77 -3.91
C PRO A 283 -3.41 21.76 -3.41
N VAL A 284 -3.15 21.30 -2.19
CA VAL A 284 -1.83 21.28 -1.56
C VAL A 284 -1.63 19.97 -0.77
N PRO A 285 -1.15 18.90 -1.43
CA PRO A 285 -1.03 17.59 -0.81
C PRO A 285 0.20 17.46 0.10
N ILE A 286 0.30 16.35 0.86
CA ILE A 286 1.47 16.03 1.72
C ILE A 286 2.79 16.15 0.96
N TRP A 287 2.81 15.84 -0.35
CA TRP A 287 4.00 15.81 -1.19
C TRP A 287 4.75 17.14 -1.33
N VAL A 288 4.13 18.28 -1.02
CA VAL A 288 4.77 19.60 -1.23
C VAL A 288 5.97 19.82 -0.30
N ASN A 289 7.05 20.44 -0.81
CA ASN A 289 8.17 20.90 0.04
C ASN A 289 8.07 22.38 0.43
N ARG A 290 7.09 23.12 -0.09
CA ARG A 290 6.91 24.54 0.21
C ARG A 290 5.46 24.97 0.00
N TYR A 291 5.00 25.83 0.91
CA TYR A 291 3.76 26.59 0.76
C TYR A 291 4.03 28.04 1.19
N GLY A 292 4.02 28.99 0.25
CA GLY A 292 4.49 30.35 0.48
C GLY A 292 5.92 30.39 1.06
N SER A 293 6.10 31.02 2.21
CA SER A 293 7.41 31.09 2.90
C SER A 293 7.73 29.86 3.76
N TYR A 294 6.82 28.91 3.92
CA TYR A 294 6.96 27.76 4.80
C TYR A 294 7.61 26.57 4.07
N LEU A 295 8.55 25.90 4.73
CA LEU A 295 9.28 24.75 4.21
C LEU A 295 8.75 23.46 4.82
N PHE A 296 8.69 22.43 3.98
CA PHE A 296 8.23 21.08 4.31
C PHE A 296 9.14 20.05 3.66
N ASP A 297 9.03 18.82 4.13
CA ASP A 297 9.78 17.64 3.73
C ASP A 297 8.90 16.64 2.95
N GLY A 298 7.82 17.11 2.30
CA GLY A 298 6.79 16.29 1.67
C GLY A 298 7.34 15.18 0.76
N GLN A 299 8.19 15.55 -0.20
CA GLN A 299 8.79 14.59 -1.13
C GLN A 299 9.63 13.53 -0.40
N GLN A 300 10.44 13.97 0.58
CA GLN A 300 11.30 13.06 1.34
C GLN A 300 10.47 12.14 2.24
N PHE A 301 9.42 12.66 2.88
CA PHE A 301 8.53 11.90 3.74
C PHE A 301 7.79 10.82 2.97
N VAL A 302 7.12 11.16 1.86
CA VAL A 302 6.37 10.19 1.05
C VAL A 302 7.32 9.15 0.44
N THR A 303 8.52 9.56 0.01
CA THR A 303 9.58 8.63 -0.43
C THR A 303 9.93 7.63 0.66
N ASN A 304 10.16 8.11 1.89
CA ASN A 304 10.49 7.27 3.04
C ASN A 304 9.34 6.34 3.41
N LEU A 305 8.10 6.84 3.42
CA LEU A 305 6.92 6.07 3.75
C LEU A 305 6.69 4.94 2.77
N LEU A 306 6.78 5.18 1.46
CA LEU A 306 6.62 4.14 0.45
C LEU A 306 7.75 3.10 0.50
N ARG A 307 8.99 3.53 0.73
CA ARG A 307 10.12 2.60 0.93
C ARG A 307 9.93 1.73 2.16
N TRP A 308 9.53 2.35 3.27
CA TRP A 308 9.24 1.65 4.51
C TRP A 308 8.09 0.67 4.32
N ALA A 309 6.97 1.10 3.71
CA ALA A 309 5.80 0.28 3.46
C ALA A 309 6.11 -0.92 2.56
N THR A 310 6.88 -0.71 1.49
CA THR A 310 7.36 -1.78 0.61
C THR A 310 8.20 -2.80 1.37
N LEU A 311 9.13 -2.34 2.22
CA LEU A 311 9.93 -3.22 3.06
C LEU A 311 9.06 -4.01 4.04
N GLN A 312 8.09 -3.37 4.70
CA GLN A 312 7.21 -4.07 5.63
C GLN A 312 6.33 -5.09 4.90
N ALA A 313 5.70 -4.71 3.79
CA ALA A 313 4.87 -5.60 2.97
C ALA A 313 5.63 -6.87 2.55
N SER A 314 6.92 -6.74 2.18
CA SER A 314 7.76 -7.91 1.83
C SER A 314 8.01 -8.90 2.98
N LYS A 315 7.73 -8.49 4.23
CA LYS A 315 7.88 -9.32 5.43
C LYS A 315 6.56 -9.93 5.91
N LEU A 316 5.42 -9.47 5.36
CA LEU A 316 4.10 -9.90 5.79
C LEU A 316 3.78 -11.29 5.27
N ARG A 317 2.96 -12.02 6.03
CA ARG A 317 2.52 -13.37 5.68
C ARG A 317 1.55 -13.32 4.48
N PRO A 318 1.88 -13.92 3.32
CA PRO A 318 0.89 -14.15 2.28
C PRO A 318 -0.09 -15.25 2.71
N VAL A 319 -1.23 -15.36 2.03
CA VAL A 319 -2.14 -16.50 2.21
C VAL A 319 -1.37 -17.82 2.02
N GLU A 320 -1.42 -18.71 3.01
CA GLU A 320 -0.94 -20.09 2.82
C GLU A 320 -1.80 -20.75 1.73
N GLU A 321 -1.22 -20.98 0.55
CA GLU A 321 -1.85 -21.80 -0.47
C GLU A 321 -2.06 -23.21 0.11
N THR A 322 -3.29 -23.48 0.52
CA THR A 322 -3.69 -24.83 0.92
C THR A 322 -3.64 -25.70 -0.33
N THR A 323 -2.47 -26.30 -0.59
CA THR A 323 -2.26 -27.25 -1.68
C THR A 323 -3.09 -28.49 -1.37
N THR A 324 -4.35 -28.48 -1.76
CA THR A 324 -5.23 -29.64 -1.65
C THR A 324 -4.75 -30.65 -2.68
N THR A 325 -3.84 -31.53 -2.26
CA THR A 325 -3.43 -32.69 -3.07
C THR A 325 -4.64 -33.61 -3.18
N ALA A 326 -5.44 -33.44 -4.23
CA ALA A 326 -6.51 -34.36 -4.56
C ALA A 326 -5.91 -35.73 -4.86
N THR A 327 -5.92 -36.62 -3.86
CA THR A 327 -5.56 -38.02 -4.06
C THR A 327 -6.75 -38.68 -4.74
N THR A 328 -6.68 -38.86 -6.06
CA THR A 328 -7.66 -39.65 -6.80
C THR A 328 -7.52 -41.12 -6.39
N THR A 329 -8.33 -41.56 -5.43
CA THR A 329 -8.45 -42.97 -5.08
C THR A 329 -9.27 -43.67 -6.16
N THR A 330 -8.62 -44.35 -7.09
CA THR A 330 -9.30 -45.22 -8.07
C THR A 330 -9.88 -46.44 -7.34
N MET A 331 -11.18 -46.43 -7.06
CA MET A 331 -11.88 -47.63 -6.60
C MET A 331 -12.15 -48.55 -7.79
N THR A 332 -11.51 -49.72 -7.78
CA THR A 332 -11.80 -50.79 -8.75
C THR A 332 -12.92 -51.66 -8.18
N THR A 333 -14.15 -51.48 -8.67
CA THR A 333 -15.27 -52.37 -8.33
C THR A 333 -15.20 -53.61 -9.23
N THR A 334 -14.98 -54.79 -8.62
CA THR A 334 -15.01 -56.07 -9.33
C THR A 334 -16.42 -56.65 -9.23
N THR A 335 -17.16 -56.69 -10.34
CA THR A 335 -18.43 -57.39 -10.43
C THR A 335 -18.18 -58.82 -10.89
N ILE A 336 -18.58 -59.82 -10.09
CA ILE A 336 -18.49 -61.24 -10.42
C ILE A 336 -19.87 -61.72 -10.83
N ASP A 337 -20.11 -61.88 -12.13
CA ASP A 337 -21.29 -62.59 -12.63
C ASP A 337 -21.01 -64.10 -12.65
N THR A 338 -21.82 -64.84 -11.90
CA THR A 338 -21.75 -66.31 -11.84
C THR A 338 -22.83 -66.89 -12.73
N THR A 339 -22.45 -67.56 -13.81
CA THR A 339 -23.36 -68.37 -14.63
C THR A 339 -22.95 -69.83 -14.54
N THR A 340 -23.85 -70.67 -14.06
CA THR A 340 -23.64 -72.11 -13.85
C THR A 340 -24.02 -72.88 -15.11
N GLU A 341 -23.04 -73.44 -15.81
CA GLU A 341 -23.20 -74.66 -16.61
C GLU A 341 -21.83 -75.34 -16.82
N SER A 342 -21.82 -76.66 -16.73
CA SER A 342 -20.64 -77.56 -16.65
C SER A 342 -20.23 -78.07 -18.05
N PRO A 343 -19.04 -78.65 -18.26
CA PRO A 343 -17.70 -78.19 -17.90
C PRO A 343 -16.89 -77.84 -19.17
N THR A 344 -15.83 -77.03 -19.01
CA THR A 344 -14.54 -77.04 -19.74
C THR A 344 -14.06 -75.62 -20.07
N THR A 345 -13.00 -75.21 -19.38
CA THR A 345 -12.07 -74.10 -19.67
C THR A 345 -12.57 -72.66 -19.47
N THR A 346 -12.23 -72.09 -18.33
CA THR A 346 -12.34 -70.64 -18.04
C THR A 346 -11.21 -69.86 -18.71
N THR A 347 -11.55 -68.90 -19.56
CA THR A 347 -10.62 -67.89 -20.08
C THR A 347 -11.00 -66.53 -19.48
N LEU A 348 -10.05 -65.85 -18.82
CA LEU A 348 -10.27 -64.53 -18.23
C LEU A 348 -10.29 -63.47 -19.34
N ARG A 349 -11.40 -62.73 -19.49
CA ARG A 349 -11.48 -61.55 -20.36
C ARG A 349 -11.76 -60.31 -19.50
N VAL A 350 -10.79 -59.41 -19.46
CA VAL A 350 -10.92 -58.09 -18.85
C VAL A 350 -11.44 -57.14 -19.92
N THR A 351 -12.59 -56.50 -19.69
CA THR A 351 -13.10 -55.42 -20.53
C THR A 351 -13.07 -54.14 -19.70
N PRO A 352 -12.24 -53.13 -20.04
CA PRO A 352 -12.31 -51.83 -19.42
C PRO A 352 -13.53 -51.08 -19.97
N THR A 353 -14.39 -50.60 -19.07
CA THR A 353 -15.48 -49.67 -19.40
C THR A 353 -15.00 -48.26 -19.11
N THR A 354 -14.78 -47.47 -20.16
CA THR A 354 -14.44 -46.05 -20.04
C THR A 354 -15.72 -45.23 -19.91
N MET A 355 -15.89 -44.53 -18.78
CA MET A 355 -16.88 -43.45 -18.68
C MET A 355 -16.26 -42.20 -19.30
N HIS A 356 -16.93 -41.64 -20.30
CA HIS A 356 -16.59 -40.34 -20.87
C HIS A 356 -16.93 -39.24 -19.86
N ASP A 357 -15.92 -38.48 -19.44
CA ASP A 357 -16.09 -37.03 -19.28
C ASP A 357 -14.76 -36.28 -19.39
N ALA A 358 -14.83 -35.12 -20.04
CA ALA A 358 -13.84 -34.05 -20.24
C ALA A 358 -12.43 -34.41 -20.79
N THR A 359 -12.22 -34.02 -22.05
CA THR A 359 -10.91 -33.94 -22.73
C THR A 359 -9.99 -32.88 -22.10
N PRO A 360 -8.77 -33.21 -21.64
CA PRO A 360 -7.72 -32.22 -21.45
C PRO A 360 -6.88 -32.09 -22.72
N LEU A 361 -6.68 -30.84 -23.20
CA LEU A 361 -5.67 -30.54 -24.21
C LEU A 361 -4.29 -30.85 -23.65
N THR A 362 -3.54 -31.71 -24.35
CA THR A 362 -2.13 -31.97 -24.06
C THR A 362 -1.29 -31.05 -24.94
N THR A 363 -0.64 -30.05 -24.35
CA THR A 363 0.42 -29.28 -25.01
C THR A 363 1.76 -29.93 -24.65
N THR A 364 2.40 -30.57 -25.62
CA THR A 364 3.76 -31.10 -25.47
C THR A 364 4.76 -29.95 -25.53
N MET A 365 5.42 -29.62 -24.41
CA MET A 365 6.65 -28.82 -24.43
C MET A 365 7.86 -29.74 -24.49
N GLU A 366 8.64 -29.58 -25.56
CA GLU A 366 9.97 -30.18 -25.71
C GLU A 366 10.92 -29.62 -24.63
N ARG A 367 11.55 -30.52 -23.88
CA ARG A 367 12.59 -30.21 -22.90
C ARG A 367 13.91 -30.01 -23.64
N SER A 368 14.32 -28.76 -23.84
CA SER A 368 15.69 -28.42 -24.26
C SER A 368 16.63 -28.55 -23.07
N GLU A 369 17.60 -29.47 -23.14
CA GLU A 369 18.74 -29.55 -22.22
C GLU A 369 19.68 -28.35 -22.44
N GLY A 370 19.41 -27.24 -21.76
CA GLY A 370 20.30 -26.09 -21.66
C GLY A 370 21.00 -26.07 -20.31
N ILE A 371 22.33 -25.91 -20.31
CA ILE A 371 23.16 -25.72 -19.12
C ILE A 371 22.61 -24.55 -18.30
N PRO A 372 22.37 -24.70 -16.99
CA PRO A 372 21.67 -23.68 -16.23
C PRO A 372 22.53 -22.43 -16.02
N LEU A 373 21.94 -21.27 -16.29
CA LEU A 373 22.57 -19.94 -16.33
C LEU A 373 23.31 -19.51 -15.05
N TRP A 374 23.06 -20.16 -13.91
CA TRP A 374 23.76 -19.88 -12.64
C TRP A 374 25.24 -20.28 -12.68
N GLY A 375 25.64 -21.21 -13.55
CA GLY A 375 27.05 -21.59 -13.73
C GLY A 375 27.92 -20.50 -14.38
N ILE A 376 27.32 -19.59 -15.15
CA ILE A 376 28.06 -18.52 -15.86
C ILE A 376 28.26 -17.30 -14.93
N GLY A 377 27.29 -17.01 -14.07
CA GLY A 377 27.38 -15.91 -13.09
C GLY A 377 28.51 -16.11 -12.08
N LEU A 378 28.71 -17.34 -11.59
CA LEU A 378 29.74 -17.64 -10.59
C LEU A 378 31.16 -17.47 -11.14
N VAL A 379 31.37 -17.79 -12.43
CA VAL A 379 32.66 -17.61 -13.13
C VAL A 379 32.96 -16.13 -13.36
N GLY A 380 31.94 -15.31 -13.65
CA GLY A 380 32.09 -13.86 -13.82
C GLY A 380 32.52 -13.14 -12.54
N VAL A 381 31.93 -13.51 -11.39
CA VAL A 381 32.27 -12.91 -10.08
C VAL A 381 33.69 -13.28 -9.64
N LEU A 382 34.11 -14.54 -9.87
CA LEU A 382 35.47 -14.99 -9.55
C LEU A 382 36.54 -14.32 -10.43
N LEU A 383 36.26 -14.11 -11.71
CA LEU A 383 37.18 -13.40 -12.62
C LEU A 383 37.32 -11.92 -12.25
N LEU A 384 36.23 -11.26 -11.87
CA LEU A 384 36.27 -9.85 -11.45
C LEU A 384 37.04 -9.68 -10.13
N GLY A 385 36.86 -10.61 -9.18
CA GLY A 385 37.62 -10.64 -7.93
C GLY A 385 39.12 -10.82 -8.16
N ALA A 386 39.52 -11.70 -9.08
CA ALA A 386 40.93 -11.91 -9.43
C ALA A 386 41.58 -10.68 -10.08
N VAL A 387 40.85 -9.96 -10.94
CA VAL A 387 41.34 -8.73 -11.58
C VAL A 387 41.52 -7.60 -10.56
N ILE A 388 40.58 -7.44 -9.62
CA ILE A 388 40.68 -6.45 -8.54
C ILE A 388 41.88 -6.76 -7.64
N LEU A 389 42.09 -8.03 -7.28
CA LEU A 389 43.22 -8.45 -6.46
C LEU A 389 44.56 -8.22 -7.15
N ALA A 390 44.66 -8.52 -8.45
CA ALA A 390 45.84 -8.24 -9.26
C ALA A 390 46.12 -6.73 -9.36
N PHE A 391 45.09 -5.91 -9.53
CA PHE A 391 45.23 -4.44 -9.57
C PHE A 391 45.70 -3.86 -8.24
N LEU A 392 45.21 -4.38 -7.11
CA LEU A 392 45.65 -3.98 -5.78
C LEU A 392 47.10 -4.39 -5.51
N MET A 393 47.52 -5.59 -5.94
CA MET A 393 48.90 -6.05 -5.79
C MET A 393 49.89 -5.30 -6.68
N MET A 394 49.46 -4.74 -7.81
CA MET A 394 50.31 -3.90 -8.67
C MET A 394 50.48 -2.47 -8.16
N LYS A 395 49.61 -1.99 -7.25
CA LYS A 395 49.65 -0.63 -6.72
C LYS A 395 50.66 -0.45 -5.57
N GLU A 396 51.14 -1.54 -4.98
CA GLU A 396 52.12 -1.54 -3.88
C GLU A 396 53.59 -1.73 -4.33
N ARG A 397 53.91 -1.45 -5.61
CA ARG A 397 55.31 -1.41 -6.10
C ARG A 397 55.71 -0.05 -6.61
#